data_AF-A0A382U3R4-F1
#
_entry.id   AF-A0A382U3R4-F1
#
_cell.length_a   1.000
_cell.length_b   1.000
_cell.length_c   1.000
_cell.angle_alpha   90.00
_cell.angle_beta   90.00
_cell.angle_gamma   90.00
#
_symmetry.space_group_name_H-M   'P 1'
#
loop_
_entity.id
_entity.type
_entity.pdbx_description
1 polymer ?
#
loop_
_entity_poly.entity_id
_entity_poly.type
_entity_poly.pdbx_seq_one_letter_code
_entity_poly.pdbx_strand_id
1 'polypeptide(L)'
;EKMRAGEFEDGSHVLRAKIDMASGNINMRDPTIYRIRRTSHHRTKDRWCIYPMYDFTHALSDSIEGITHSLCTLEFEDHRPLYDWILDESTVPCHPHQIEFARLNLTYTVLSKRKLLQLVQDQHVTGWDDPRLPTISGMRRRGYPAAAIRVFCDRIGLAKRENVIDIAALEHAVREDLNRHSPRVMGVLHPLKVVIENFPEDQVDEVDVINNPEDATAGTRKVPFSRELYIERDDFHSDPPKKFFRLAPGREVRLRCAYFIKCVGIVRDPKTDEVTELRCTYDPATRGGSSPDGRK
;
A
#
# COMPACT_ATOMS: atom_id res chain seq x y z
N GLU A 1 -48.21 3.09 0.24
CA GLU A 1 -48.91 2.38 1.34
C GLU A 1 -48.88 0.86 1.27
N LYS A 2 -49.62 0.16 0.40
CA LYS A 2 -49.65 -1.33 0.40
C LYS A 2 -48.29 -2.03 0.33
N MET A 3 -47.37 -1.53 -0.52
CA MET A 3 -45.98 -2.01 -0.57
C MET A 3 -45.27 -1.87 0.79
N ARG A 4 -45.42 -0.71 1.46
CA ARG A 4 -44.81 -0.42 2.77
C ARG A 4 -45.41 -1.30 3.88
N ALA A 5 -46.70 -1.58 3.80
CA ALA A 5 -47.41 -2.47 4.72
C ALA A 5 -47.02 -3.96 4.53
N GLY A 6 -46.25 -4.30 3.49
CA GLY A 6 -45.80 -5.66 3.24
C GLY A 6 -46.87 -6.58 2.64
N GLU A 7 -47.89 -6.02 1.96
CA GLU A 7 -48.97 -6.79 1.33
C GLU A 7 -48.53 -7.55 0.06
N PHE A 8 -47.36 -7.23 -0.49
CA PHE A 8 -46.88 -7.77 -1.76
C PHE A 8 -45.55 -8.51 -1.62
N GLU A 9 -45.33 -9.58 -2.39
CA GLU A 9 -44.08 -10.35 -2.38
C GLU A 9 -42.88 -9.55 -2.92
N ASP A 10 -41.68 -9.98 -2.56
CA ASP A 10 -40.44 -9.37 -3.04
C ASP A 10 -40.36 -9.43 -4.58
N GLY A 11 -40.02 -8.30 -5.21
CA GLY A 11 -39.93 -8.20 -6.67
C GLY A 11 -41.27 -8.09 -7.42
N SER A 12 -42.42 -8.28 -6.76
CA SER A 12 -43.73 -8.23 -7.43
C SER A 12 -44.16 -6.82 -7.86
N HIS A 13 -43.74 -5.78 -7.12
CA HIS A 13 -44.09 -4.38 -7.38
C HIS A 13 -42.91 -3.45 -7.09
N VAL A 14 -42.85 -2.35 -7.84
CA VAL A 14 -41.89 -1.26 -7.66
C VAL A 14 -42.60 0.08 -7.77
N LEU A 15 -42.06 1.10 -7.10
CA LEU A 15 -42.44 2.49 -7.34
C LEU A 15 -41.46 3.07 -8.36
N ARG A 16 -41.98 3.69 -9.40
CA ARG A 16 -41.18 4.32 -10.46
C ARG A 16 -41.45 5.82 -10.49
N ALA A 17 -40.42 6.61 -10.78
CA ALA A 17 -40.61 7.98 -11.24
C ALA A 17 -41.27 7.94 -12.63
N LYS A 18 -42.07 8.96 -12.94
CA LYS A 18 -42.72 9.11 -14.25
C LYS A 18 -42.08 10.28 -14.96
N ILE A 19 -41.24 10.00 -15.96
CA ILE A 19 -40.36 10.97 -16.61
C ILE A 19 -40.57 10.87 -18.13
N ASP A 20 -39.72 10.11 -18.84
CA ASP A 20 -39.82 9.92 -20.29
C ASP A 20 -39.23 8.57 -20.73
N MET A 21 -40.10 7.65 -21.11
CA MET A 21 -39.70 6.34 -21.64
C MET A 21 -38.98 6.39 -22.99
N ALA A 22 -39.08 7.50 -23.74
CA ALA A 22 -38.40 7.70 -25.02
C ALA A 22 -37.03 8.38 -24.88
N SER A 23 -36.62 8.76 -23.67
CA SER A 23 -35.38 9.49 -23.43
C SER A 23 -34.14 8.77 -23.99
N GLY A 24 -33.22 9.55 -24.57
CA GLY A 24 -31.90 9.06 -24.97
C GLY A 24 -31.05 8.58 -23.79
N ASN A 25 -31.32 9.09 -22.58
CA ASN A 25 -30.69 8.64 -21.35
C ASN A 25 -31.54 7.54 -20.69
N ILE A 26 -30.96 6.36 -20.50
CA ILE A 26 -31.66 5.20 -19.92
C ILE A 26 -32.12 5.48 -18.49
N ASN A 27 -31.37 6.27 -17.72
CA ASN A 27 -31.72 6.60 -16.34
C ASN A 27 -32.99 7.46 -16.24
N MET A 28 -33.38 8.14 -17.32
CA MET A 28 -34.61 8.94 -17.38
C MET A 28 -35.84 8.15 -17.83
N ARG A 29 -35.70 6.86 -18.15
CA ARG A 29 -36.81 6.00 -18.61
C ARG A 29 -37.59 5.41 -17.45
N ASP A 30 -38.39 6.27 -16.82
CA ASP A 30 -39.20 5.95 -15.63
C ASP A 30 -38.41 5.12 -14.60
N PRO A 31 -37.32 5.64 -14.02
CA PRO A 31 -36.46 4.85 -13.14
C PRO A 31 -37.21 4.35 -11.91
N THR A 32 -36.81 3.17 -11.42
CA THR A 32 -37.33 2.65 -10.14
C THR A 32 -36.77 3.49 -8.99
N ILE A 33 -37.64 3.93 -8.08
CA ILE A 33 -37.26 4.74 -6.90
C ILE A 33 -37.44 3.97 -5.58
N TYR A 34 -38.35 2.99 -5.52
CA TYR A 34 -38.45 2.04 -4.41
C TYR A 34 -38.70 0.63 -4.91
N ARG A 35 -38.15 -0.34 -4.18
CA ARG A 35 -38.41 -1.78 -4.37
C ARG A 35 -38.76 -2.46 -3.07
N ILE A 36 -39.49 -3.57 -3.16
CA ILE A 36 -39.77 -4.45 -2.03
C ILE A 36 -38.57 -5.38 -1.81
N ARG A 37 -38.13 -5.49 -0.55
CA ARG A 37 -37.12 -6.46 -0.12
C ARG A 37 -37.29 -6.76 1.37
N ARG A 38 -37.65 -7.99 1.73
CA ARG A 38 -37.74 -8.43 3.14
C ARG A 38 -36.41 -8.96 3.62
N THR A 39 -35.53 -8.05 4.02
CA THR A 39 -34.26 -8.38 4.66
C THR A 39 -34.08 -7.48 5.88
N SER A 40 -33.51 -8.03 6.96
CA SER A 40 -33.20 -7.21 8.13
C SER A 40 -32.11 -6.20 7.78
N HIS A 41 -32.38 -4.91 7.98
CA HIS A 41 -31.41 -3.85 7.73
C HIS A 41 -30.53 -3.63 8.97
N HIS A 42 -29.23 -3.44 8.77
CA HIS A 42 -28.28 -3.36 9.89
C HIS A 42 -28.63 -2.25 10.92
N ARG A 43 -29.16 -1.10 10.48
CA ARG A 43 -29.59 0.03 11.34
C ARG A 43 -31.06 -0.01 11.74
N THR A 44 -31.96 -0.24 10.77
CA THR A 44 -33.42 -0.08 10.95
C THR A 44 -34.13 -1.40 11.20
N LYS A 45 -33.38 -2.52 11.26
CA LYS A 45 -33.89 -3.87 11.48
C LYS A 45 -35.04 -4.16 10.53
N ASP A 46 -36.17 -4.60 11.06
CA ASP A 46 -37.33 -5.04 10.28
C ASP A 46 -38.42 -3.96 10.16
N ARG A 47 -38.08 -2.69 10.48
CA ARG A 47 -39.03 -1.56 10.40
C ARG A 47 -39.51 -1.29 8.97
N TRP A 48 -38.71 -1.65 7.97
CA TRP A 48 -39.00 -1.37 6.57
C TRP A 48 -38.89 -2.64 5.73
N CYS A 49 -39.89 -2.88 4.88
CA CYS A 49 -39.87 -3.92 3.84
C CYS A 49 -39.71 -3.35 2.42
N ILE A 50 -39.63 -2.03 2.29
CA ILE A 50 -39.32 -1.31 1.05
C ILE A 50 -38.06 -0.49 1.24
N TYR A 51 -37.24 -0.43 0.19
CA TYR A 51 -35.96 0.26 0.22
C TYR A 51 -35.84 1.18 -0.99
N PRO A 52 -35.36 2.42 -0.79
CA PRO A 52 -35.16 3.35 -1.89
C PRO A 52 -33.98 2.91 -2.76
N MET A 53 -34.00 3.34 -4.03
CA MET A 53 -32.90 3.14 -4.98
C MET A 53 -31.82 4.22 -4.81
N TYR A 54 -30.64 3.98 -5.38
CA TYR A 54 -29.46 4.84 -5.23
C TYR A 54 -29.75 6.28 -5.64
N ASP A 55 -30.22 6.50 -6.88
CA ASP A 55 -30.42 7.86 -7.43
C ASP A 55 -31.39 8.68 -6.59
N PHE A 56 -32.52 8.08 -6.20
CA PHE A 56 -33.51 8.71 -5.33
C PHE A 56 -32.95 9.07 -3.95
N THR A 57 -32.10 8.20 -3.39
CA THR A 57 -31.52 8.42 -2.07
C THR A 57 -30.42 9.47 -2.12
N HIS A 58 -29.53 9.39 -3.11
CA HIS A 58 -28.31 10.19 -3.18
C HIS A 58 -28.62 11.69 -3.29
N ALA A 59 -29.48 12.08 -4.24
CA ALA A 59 -29.90 13.47 -4.44
C ALA A 59 -30.55 14.06 -3.18
N LEU A 60 -31.52 13.34 -2.61
CA LEU A 60 -32.23 13.82 -1.42
C LEU A 60 -31.32 13.88 -0.19
N SER A 61 -30.41 12.92 -0.01
CA SER A 61 -29.42 12.95 1.06
C SER A 61 -28.51 14.17 0.96
N ASP A 62 -27.94 14.43 -0.22
CA ASP A 62 -27.07 15.59 -0.44
C ASP A 62 -27.79 16.90 -0.11
N SER A 63 -29.05 17.02 -0.54
CA SER A 63 -29.82 18.23 -0.25
C SER A 63 -30.16 18.37 1.23
N ILE A 64 -30.63 17.30 1.88
CA ILE A 64 -30.99 17.30 3.32
C ILE A 64 -29.77 17.65 4.18
N GLU A 65 -28.58 17.19 3.79
CA GLU A 65 -27.32 17.45 4.51
C GLU A 65 -26.69 18.81 4.15
N GLY A 66 -27.25 19.56 3.20
CA GLY A 66 -26.75 20.87 2.79
C GLY A 66 -25.44 20.80 2.00
N ILE A 67 -25.22 19.72 1.26
CA ILE A 67 -24.05 19.55 0.40
C ILE A 67 -24.04 20.64 -0.68
N THR A 68 -22.85 21.17 -0.96
CA THR A 68 -22.67 22.16 -2.04
C THR A 68 -22.19 21.50 -3.33
N HIS A 69 -21.20 20.61 -3.20
CA HIS A 69 -20.56 19.92 -4.31
C HIS A 69 -20.52 18.42 -4.01
N SER A 70 -21.35 17.65 -4.73
CA SER A 70 -21.41 16.20 -4.62
C SER A 70 -20.41 15.59 -5.59
N LEU A 71 -19.27 15.12 -5.05
CA LEU A 71 -18.15 14.62 -5.86
C LEU A 71 -18.25 13.11 -6.03
N CYS A 72 -18.42 12.63 -7.27
CA CYS A 72 -18.53 11.21 -7.58
C CYS A 72 -17.65 10.82 -8.78
N THR A 73 -17.66 9.53 -9.15
CA THR A 73 -16.87 9.07 -10.30
C THR A 73 -17.66 9.12 -11.61
N LEU A 74 -16.95 9.11 -12.76
CA LEU A 74 -17.54 9.23 -14.10
C LEU A 74 -18.64 8.21 -14.41
N GLU A 75 -18.66 7.05 -13.74
CA GLU A 75 -19.75 6.08 -13.88
C GLU A 75 -21.14 6.66 -13.54
N PHE A 76 -21.21 7.80 -12.84
CA PHE A 76 -22.44 8.51 -12.47
C PHE A 76 -22.73 9.75 -13.32
N GLU A 77 -21.97 10.02 -14.38
CA GLU A 77 -22.22 11.20 -15.24
C GLU A 77 -23.60 11.13 -15.91
N ASP A 78 -23.98 9.96 -16.45
CA ASP A 78 -25.31 9.74 -17.03
C ASP A 78 -26.44 9.71 -15.98
N HIS A 79 -26.10 9.67 -14.69
CA HIS A 79 -27.07 9.73 -13.59
C HIS A 79 -27.38 11.19 -13.19
N ARG A 80 -26.52 12.15 -13.53
CA ARG A 80 -26.71 13.57 -13.19
C ARG A 80 -28.06 14.14 -13.64
N PRO A 81 -28.57 13.86 -14.87
CA PRO A 81 -29.89 14.36 -15.27
C PRO A 81 -31.04 13.85 -14.38
N LEU A 82 -30.93 12.63 -13.86
CA LEU A 82 -31.90 12.08 -12.92
C LEU A 82 -31.71 12.69 -11.52
N TYR A 83 -30.47 12.88 -11.09
CA TYR A 83 -30.13 13.57 -9.84
C TYR A 83 -30.77 14.96 -9.80
N ASP A 84 -30.58 15.77 -10.85
CA ASP A 84 -31.15 17.12 -10.96
C ASP A 84 -32.70 17.06 -11.01
N TRP A 85 -33.27 16.15 -11.82
CA TRP A 85 -34.72 15.97 -11.89
C TRP A 85 -35.36 15.65 -10.53
N ILE A 86 -34.71 14.80 -9.71
CA ILE A 86 -35.21 14.47 -8.37
C ILE A 86 -35.24 15.71 -7.47
N LEU A 87 -34.24 16.58 -7.55
CA LEU A 87 -34.16 17.80 -6.76
C LEU A 87 -35.20 18.82 -7.23
N ASP A 88 -35.36 19.00 -8.54
CA ASP A 88 -36.32 19.94 -9.15
C ASP A 88 -37.77 19.59 -8.81
N GLU A 89 -38.11 18.30 -8.80
CA GLU A 89 -39.47 17.82 -8.53
C GLU A 89 -39.78 17.60 -7.04
N SER A 90 -38.78 17.78 -6.17
CA SER A 90 -38.94 17.59 -4.73
C SER A 90 -38.89 18.92 -3.97
N THR A 91 -39.65 19.02 -2.87
CA THR A 91 -39.50 20.15 -1.94
C THR A 91 -38.28 19.92 -1.07
N VAL A 92 -37.13 20.47 -1.48
CA VAL A 92 -35.84 20.25 -0.84
C VAL A 92 -35.20 21.58 -0.38
N PRO A 93 -34.36 21.57 0.67
CA PRO A 93 -33.80 22.80 1.24
C PRO A 93 -32.73 23.47 0.36
N CYS A 94 -32.05 22.71 -0.50
CA CYS A 94 -31.05 23.24 -1.42
C CYS A 94 -30.90 22.37 -2.68
N HIS A 95 -30.18 22.87 -3.69
CA HIS A 95 -29.89 22.12 -4.91
C HIS A 95 -28.36 21.92 -5.05
N PRO A 96 -27.78 20.85 -4.48
CA PRO A 96 -26.35 20.57 -4.62
C PRO A 96 -25.96 20.29 -6.07
N HIS A 97 -24.69 20.53 -6.43
CA HIS A 97 -24.18 20.24 -7.76
C HIS A 97 -23.34 18.97 -7.79
N GLN A 98 -23.72 18.01 -8.64
CA GLN A 98 -22.91 16.81 -8.89
C GLN A 98 -21.72 17.15 -9.82
N ILE A 99 -20.53 16.70 -9.43
CA ILE A 99 -19.29 16.88 -10.21
C ILE A 99 -18.53 15.55 -10.24
N GLU A 100 -18.24 15.08 -11.45
CA GLU A 100 -17.61 13.79 -11.66
C GLU A 100 -16.11 13.90 -11.95
N PHE A 101 -15.35 12.91 -11.49
CA PHE A 101 -13.94 12.72 -11.81
C PHE A 101 -13.64 11.26 -12.16
N ALA A 102 -12.55 11.02 -12.89
CA ALA A 102 -12.15 9.67 -13.25
C ALA A 102 -11.73 8.88 -12.01
N ARG A 103 -12.20 7.64 -11.93
CA ARG A 103 -11.76 6.70 -10.89
C ARG A 103 -10.24 6.48 -10.98
N LEU A 104 -9.61 6.25 -9.83
CA LEU A 104 -8.25 5.71 -9.80
C LEU A 104 -8.23 4.30 -10.39
N ASN A 105 -7.28 4.03 -11.29
CA ASN A 105 -6.85 2.68 -11.65
C ASN A 105 -5.33 2.57 -11.50
N LEU A 106 -4.88 1.44 -10.99
CA LEU A 106 -3.46 1.14 -10.78
C LEU A 106 -3.05 -0.10 -11.58
N THR A 107 -1.85 -0.09 -12.15
CA THR A 107 -1.26 -1.29 -12.75
C THR A 107 -1.02 -2.38 -11.69
N TYR A 108 -0.99 -3.65 -12.11
CA TYR A 108 -0.68 -4.82 -11.27
C TYR A 108 -1.62 -5.07 -10.08
N THR A 109 -2.77 -4.40 -10.00
CA THR A 109 -3.74 -4.62 -8.93
C THR A 109 -5.18 -4.46 -9.40
N VAL A 110 -6.13 -4.82 -8.53
CA VAL A 110 -7.57 -4.72 -8.78
C VAL A 110 -8.23 -3.86 -7.71
N LEU A 111 -9.04 -2.88 -8.14
CA LEU A 111 -9.75 -1.97 -7.23
C LEU A 111 -11.25 -2.29 -7.10
N SER A 112 -11.74 -3.27 -7.87
CA SER A 112 -13.13 -3.71 -7.78
C SER A 112 -13.37 -4.45 -6.47
N LYS A 113 -14.30 -3.95 -5.65
CA LYS A 113 -14.71 -4.60 -4.40
C LYS A 113 -15.14 -6.06 -4.59
N ARG A 114 -15.78 -6.38 -5.72
CA ARG A 114 -16.17 -7.76 -6.07
C ARG A 114 -14.96 -8.67 -6.23
N LYS A 115 -13.93 -8.22 -6.96
CA LYS A 115 -12.69 -9.00 -7.16
C LYS A 115 -11.91 -9.13 -5.85
N LEU A 116 -11.85 -8.06 -5.06
CA LEU A 116 -11.20 -8.09 -3.73
C LEU A 116 -11.93 -9.03 -2.76
N LEU A 117 -13.26 -9.02 -2.75
CA LEU A 117 -14.06 -9.94 -1.96
C LEU A 117 -13.78 -11.39 -2.35
N GLN A 118 -13.71 -11.67 -3.65
CA GLN A 118 -13.37 -12.99 -4.16
C GLN A 118 -11.98 -13.44 -3.68
N LEU A 119 -10.95 -12.59 -3.76
CA LEU A 119 -9.62 -12.92 -3.24
C LEU A 119 -9.63 -13.32 -1.75
N VAL A 120 -10.46 -12.64 -0.95
CA VAL A 120 -10.61 -12.92 0.48
C VAL A 120 -11.40 -14.20 0.74
N GLN A 121 -12.52 -14.40 0.03
CA GLN A 121 -13.39 -15.57 0.19
C GLN A 121 -12.70 -16.85 -0.28
N ASP A 122 -11.98 -16.79 -1.40
CA ASP A 122 -11.24 -17.90 -1.99
C ASP A 122 -9.87 -18.11 -1.31
N GLN A 123 -9.60 -17.37 -0.22
CA GLN A 123 -8.39 -17.49 0.63
C GLN A 123 -7.06 -17.34 -0.12
N HIS A 124 -7.03 -16.59 -1.21
CA HIS A 124 -5.79 -16.20 -1.90
C HIS A 124 -4.96 -15.19 -1.07
N VAL A 125 -5.63 -14.52 -0.12
CA VAL A 125 -5.04 -13.57 0.83
C VAL A 125 -5.50 -13.86 2.26
N THR A 126 -4.75 -13.38 3.24
CA THR A 126 -5.02 -13.62 4.67
C THR A 126 -6.25 -12.88 5.21
N GLY A 127 -6.73 -11.86 4.50
CA GLY A 127 -7.88 -11.05 4.90
C GLY A 127 -7.91 -9.69 4.19
N TRP A 128 -8.82 -8.82 4.60
CA TRP A 128 -8.95 -7.45 4.06
C TRP A 128 -7.77 -6.52 4.40
N ASP A 129 -6.96 -6.88 5.39
CA ASP A 129 -5.75 -6.17 5.81
C ASP A 129 -4.46 -6.85 5.32
N ASP A 130 -4.55 -7.85 4.43
CA ASP A 130 -3.37 -8.49 3.87
C ASP A 130 -2.44 -7.44 3.19
N PRO A 131 -1.13 -7.43 3.48
CA PRO A 131 -0.18 -6.45 2.92
C PRO A 131 -0.14 -6.38 1.38
N ARG A 132 -0.62 -7.41 0.68
CA ARG A 132 -0.65 -7.48 -0.78
C ARG A 132 -1.88 -6.79 -1.38
N LEU A 133 -2.92 -6.52 -0.60
CA LEU A 133 -4.14 -5.87 -1.09
C LEU A 133 -4.00 -4.34 -1.19
N PRO A 134 -4.65 -3.69 -2.17
CA PRO A 134 -4.68 -2.24 -2.32
C PRO A 134 -5.66 -1.56 -1.35
N THR A 135 -6.04 -2.22 -0.25
CA THR A 135 -6.89 -1.63 0.78
C THR A 135 -6.08 -0.71 1.66
N ILE A 136 -6.71 0.32 2.23
CA ILE A 136 -6.04 1.23 3.17
C ILE A 136 -5.48 0.45 4.37
N SER A 137 -6.21 -0.55 4.87
CA SER A 137 -5.75 -1.45 5.95
C SER A 137 -4.55 -2.30 5.53
N GLY A 138 -4.58 -2.87 4.32
CA GLY A 138 -3.47 -3.67 3.78
C GLY A 138 -2.21 -2.84 3.57
N MET A 139 -2.34 -1.67 2.95
CA MET A 139 -1.23 -0.73 2.77
C MET A 139 -0.65 -0.27 4.11
N ARG A 140 -1.51 0.02 5.11
CA ARG A 140 -1.05 0.35 6.47
C ARG A 140 -0.26 -0.79 7.09
N ARG A 141 -0.75 -2.03 7.02
CA ARG A 141 -0.04 -3.21 7.54
C ARG A 141 1.27 -3.48 6.79
N ARG A 142 1.33 -3.17 5.50
CA ARG A 142 2.55 -3.22 4.69
C ARG A 142 3.60 -2.17 5.08
N GLY A 143 3.21 -1.15 5.85
CA GLY A 143 4.10 -0.08 6.31
C GLY A 143 4.02 1.20 5.48
N TYR A 144 2.94 1.43 4.73
CA TYR A 144 2.78 2.67 3.97
C TYR A 144 2.36 3.81 4.90
N PRO A 145 3.12 4.92 4.95
CA PRO A 145 2.73 6.10 5.71
C PRO A 145 1.47 6.74 5.13
N ALA A 146 0.56 7.19 5.99
CA ALA A 146 -0.63 7.91 5.53
C ALA A 146 -0.28 9.21 4.78
N ALA A 147 0.85 9.85 5.14
CA ALA A 147 1.37 11.03 4.46
C ALA A 147 1.76 10.72 3.00
N ALA A 148 2.46 9.61 2.76
CA ALA A 148 2.83 9.17 1.42
C ALA A 148 1.61 8.90 0.52
N ILE A 149 0.54 8.30 1.08
CA ILE A 149 -0.71 8.07 0.32
C ILE A 149 -1.37 9.39 -0.08
N ARG A 150 -1.40 10.39 0.82
CA ARG A 150 -1.93 11.72 0.50
C ARG A 150 -1.10 12.41 -0.59
N VAL A 151 0.23 12.39 -0.47
CA VAL A 151 1.15 12.93 -1.48
C VAL A 151 0.95 12.24 -2.83
N PHE A 152 0.71 10.92 -2.83
CA PHE A 152 0.37 10.20 -4.04
C PHE A 152 -0.94 10.71 -4.66
N CYS A 153 -2.01 10.87 -3.87
CA CYS A 153 -3.28 11.43 -4.34
C CYS A 153 -3.12 12.85 -4.90
N ASP A 154 -2.33 13.70 -4.26
CA ASP A 154 -2.07 15.08 -4.72
C ASP A 154 -1.33 15.09 -6.06
N ARG A 155 -0.36 14.18 -6.24
CA ARG A 155 0.45 14.09 -7.47
C ARG A 155 -0.31 13.60 -8.68
N ILE A 156 -1.19 12.61 -8.50
CA ILE A 156 -1.98 12.08 -9.62
C ILE A 156 -3.07 13.06 -10.06
N GLY A 157 -3.48 13.96 -9.16
CA GLY A 157 -4.48 14.97 -9.41
C GLY A 157 -5.88 14.40 -9.67
N LEU A 158 -6.78 15.29 -10.09
CA LEU A 158 -8.14 14.96 -10.48
C LEU A 158 -8.34 15.35 -11.94
N ALA A 159 -8.84 14.42 -12.74
CA ALA A 159 -9.14 14.64 -14.15
C ALA A 159 -10.43 13.89 -14.54
N LYS A 160 -11.10 14.34 -15.60
CA LYS A 160 -12.24 13.61 -16.20
C LYS A 160 -11.82 12.53 -17.20
N ARG A 161 -10.53 12.32 -17.43
CA ARG A 161 -10.04 11.30 -18.35
C ARG A 161 -9.63 10.06 -17.58
N GLU A 162 -10.12 8.90 -17.99
CA GLU A 162 -9.65 7.63 -17.44
C GLU A 162 -8.14 7.48 -17.64
N ASN A 163 -7.46 7.12 -16.56
CA ASN A 163 -6.03 6.84 -16.57
C ASN A 163 -5.74 5.55 -15.79
N VAL A 164 -4.65 4.90 -16.16
CA VAL A 164 -4.05 3.81 -15.39
C VAL A 164 -2.70 4.30 -14.92
N ILE A 165 -2.56 4.46 -13.61
CA ILE A 165 -1.34 4.95 -12.98
C ILE A 165 -0.45 3.76 -12.66
N ASP A 166 0.84 3.89 -12.98
CA ASP A 166 1.83 2.88 -12.61
C ASP A 166 1.96 2.80 -11.08
N ILE A 167 1.92 1.60 -10.53
CA ILE A 167 2.13 1.34 -9.09
C ILE A 167 3.47 1.91 -8.60
N ALA A 168 4.47 2.04 -9.48
CA ALA A 168 5.75 2.66 -9.18
C ALA A 168 5.61 4.11 -8.68
N ALA A 169 4.58 4.85 -9.10
CA ALA A 169 4.33 6.21 -8.61
C ALA A 169 3.92 6.23 -7.13
N LEU A 170 3.10 5.26 -6.71
CA LEU A 170 2.73 5.07 -5.31
C LEU A 170 3.95 4.64 -4.48
N GLU A 171 4.72 3.67 -4.99
CA GLU A 171 5.94 3.22 -4.30
C GLU A 171 6.97 4.34 -4.20
N HIS A 172 7.07 5.22 -5.19
CA HIS A 172 7.95 6.38 -5.14
C HIS A 172 7.57 7.35 -4.02
N ALA A 173 6.28 7.69 -3.89
CA ALA A 173 5.80 8.53 -2.79
C ALA A 173 6.09 7.91 -1.41
N VAL A 174 5.95 6.58 -1.28
CA VAL A 174 6.28 5.85 -0.05
C VAL A 174 7.79 5.87 0.21
N ARG A 175 8.62 5.61 -0.80
CA ARG A 175 10.09 5.64 -0.68
C ARG A 175 10.59 7.02 -0.25
N GLU A 176 10.04 8.09 -0.81
CA GLU A 176 10.43 9.46 -0.42
C GLU A 176 10.12 9.76 1.04
N ASP A 177 8.94 9.39 1.53
CA ASP A 177 8.57 9.60 2.92
C ASP A 177 9.45 8.76 3.86
N LEU A 178 9.59 7.46 3.58
CA LEU A 178 10.39 6.56 4.40
C LEU A 178 11.88 6.93 4.38
N ASN A 179 12.42 7.41 3.24
CA ASN A 179 13.80 7.85 3.15
C ASN A 179 14.08 9.04 4.07
N ARG A 180 13.13 9.98 4.22
CA ARG A 180 13.31 11.15 5.09
C ARG A 180 13.15 10.80 6.56
N HIS A 181 12.21 9.93 6.92
CA HIS A 181 11.82 9.74 8.32
C HIS A 181 12.31 8.44 8.98
N SER A 182 12.63 7.39 8.21
CA SER A 182 12.90 6.07 8.79
C SER A 182 14.34 5.94 9.30
N PRO A 183 14.56 5.41 10.52
CA PRO A 183 15.89 5.06 10.98
C PRO A 183 16.45 3.89 10.15
N ARG A 184 17.74 3.96 9.82
CA ARG A 184 18.49 2.93 9.10
C ARG A 184 18.96 1.88 10.09
N VAL A 185 18.51 0.66 9.89
CA VAL A 185 18.92 -0.53 10.66
C VAL A 185 19.64 -1.52 9.75
N MET A 186 20.43 -2.41 10.36
CA MET A 186 21.05 -3.53 9.65
C MET A 186 20.19 -4.77 9.89
N GLY A 187 19.77 -5.42 8.80
CA GLY A 187 19.06 -6.68 8.82
C GLY A 187 19.67 -7.59 7.76
N VAL A 188 19.91 -8.85 8.14
CA VAL A 188 20.43 -9.90 7.24
C VAL A 188 19.30 -10.90 7.03
N LEU A 189 18.88 -11.12 5.79
CA LEU A 189 17.74 -11.95 5.45
C LEU A 189 18.16 -13.40 5.24
N HIS A 190 19.25 -13.63 4.50
CA HIS A 190 19.85 -14.95 4.34
C HIS A 190 21.25 -14.97 4.97
N PRO A 191 21.36 -15.32 6.25
CA PRO A 191 22.62 -15.22 6.97
C PRO A 191 23.69 -16.16 6.43
N LEU A 192 24.90 -15.61 6.27
CA LEU A 192 26.14 -16.34 6.10
C LEU A 192 27.09 -15.96 7.24
N LYS A 193 27.55 -16.96 8.00
CA LYS A 193 28.43 -16.74 9.14
C LYS A 193 29.81 -16.29 8.67
N VAL A 194 30.37 -15.29 9.33
CA VAL A 194 31.72 -14.79 9.13
C VAL A 194 32.45 -14.83 10.46
N VAL A 195 33.65 -15.43 10.48
CA VAL A 195 34.54 -15.46 11.64
C VAL A 195 35.79 -14.68 11.33
N ILE A 196 36.06 -13.65 12.12
CA ILE A 196 37.24 -12.79 11.99
C ILE A 196 38.39 -13.37 12.80
N GLU A 197 39.29 -14.09 12.15
CA GLU A 197 40.33 -14.91 12.79
C GLU A 197 41.29 -14.11 13.68
N ASN A 198 41.63 -12.88 13.27
CA ASN A 198 42.53 -11.99 14.00
C ASN A 198 41.80 -11.03 14.97
N PHE A 199 40.50 -11.20 15.22
CA PHE A 199 39.77 -10.45 16.26
C PHE A 199 39.66 -11.29 17.56
N PRO A 200 39.96 -10.72 18.74
CA PRO A 200 39.91 -11.46 20.01
C PRO A 200 38.51 -12.03 20.33
N GLU A 201 38.46 -13.24 20.88
CA GLU A 201 37.19 -13.96 21.13
C GLU A 201 36.28 -13.27 22.15
N ASP A 202 36.85 -12.73 23.23
CA ASP A 202 36.08 -12.12 24.32
C ASP A 202 35.91 -10.59 24.17
N GLN A 203 36.32 -10.02 23.03
CA GLN A 203 36.21 -8.59 22.78
C GLN A 203 34.90 -8.26 22.05
N VAL A 204 34.27 -7.17 22.47
CA VAL A 204 33.19 -6.53 21.72
C VAL A 204 33.56 -5.06 21.56
N ASP A 205 33.67 -4.64 20.31
CA ASP A 205 33.83 -3.24 19.97
C ASP A 205 32.46 -2.62 19.71
N GLU A 206 32.25 -1.38 20.14
CA GLU A 206 31.07 -0.63 19.72
C GLU A 206 31.43 0.34 18.58
N VAL A 207 30.69 0.24 17.48
CA VAL A 207 30.77 1.15 16.35
C VAL A 207 29.59 2.12 16.35
N ASP A 208 29.86 3.39 16.09
CA ASP A 208 28.83 4.41 15.94
C ASP A 208 28.19 4.33 14.56
N VAL A 209 26.87 4.13 14.54
CA VAL A 209 26.08 4.09 13.31
C VAL A 209 25.06 5.22 13.33
N ILE A 210 25.09 6.06 12.29
CA ILE A 210 24.13 7.15 12.10
C ILE A 210 22.72 6.56 11.95
N ASN A 211 21.76 7.05 12.73
CA ASN A 211 20.40 6.56 12.67
C ASN A 211 19.70 6.98 11.38
N ASN A 212 19.90 8.20 10.91
CA ASN A 212 19.33 8.66 9.65
C ASN A 212 20.27 9.64 8.94
N PRO A 213 20.85 9.27 7.78
CA PRO A 213 21.71 10.17 7.02
C PRO A 213 21.00 11.44 6.50
N GLU A 214 19.67 11.41 6.35
CA GLU A 214 18.86 12.56 5.90
C GLU A 214 18.47 13.50 7.05
N ASP A 215 18.77 13.13 8.30
CA ASP A 215 18.42 13.90 9.49
C ASP A 215 19.62 14.00 10.43
N ALA A 216 20.29 15.16 10.40
CA ALA A 216 21.43 15.44 11.26
C ALA A 216 21.11 15.39 12.77
N THR A 217 19.82 15.49 13.14
CA THR A 217 19.36 15.44 14.53
C THR A 217 19.03 14.03 15.02
N ALA A 218 18.99 13.04 14.13
CA ALA A 218 18.65 11.65 14.47
C ALA A 218 19.70 10.94 15.35
N GLY A 219 20.87 11.55 15.53
CA GLY A 219 21.95 11.03 16.35
C GLY A 219 22.55 9.72 15.83
N THR A 220 23.31 9.06 16.70
CA THR A 220 23.94 7.77 16.43
C THR A 220 23.45 6.71 17.42
N ARG A 221 23.69 5.45 17.08
CA ARG A 221 23.58 4.32 18.00
C ARG A 221 24.86 3.51 17.99
N LYS A 222 25.17 2.90 19.14
CA LYS A 222 26.24 1.91 19.26
C LYS A 222 25.75 0.58 18.71
N VAL A 223 26.54 -0.04 17.84
CA VAL A 223 26.29 -1.40 17.34
C VAL A 223 27.49 -2.28 17.73
N PRO A 224 27.26 -3.47 18.30
CA PRO A 224 28.34 -4.37 18.66
C PRO A 224 28.99 -4.97 17.41
N PHE A 225 30.32 -4.95 17.41
CA PHE A 225 31.20 -5.63 16.48
C PHE A 225 31.98 -6.68 17.26
N SER A 226 31.96 -7.92 16.77
CA SER A 226 32.60 -9.04 17.44
C SER A 226 33.32 -9.93 16.44
N ARG A 227 34.00 -10.95 16.94
CA ARG A 227 34.65 -11.98 16.12
C ARG A 227 33.69 -12.70 15.18
N GLU A 228 32.47 -12.98 15.63
CA GLU A 228 31.46 -13.70 14.86
C GLU A 228 30.38 -12.74 14.36
N LEU A 229 30.19 -12.68 13.05
CA LEU A 229 29.24 -11.79 12.38
C LEU A 229 28.40 -12.56 11.37
N TYR A 230 27.35 -11.89 10.90
CA TYR A 230 26.53 -12.36 9.79
C TYR A 230 26.52 -11.32 8.68
N ILE A 231 26.66 -11.79 7.45
CA ILE A 231 26.45 -10.99 6.24
C ILE A 231 25.33 -11.61 5.41
N GLU A 232 24.81 -10.86 4.46
CA GLU A 232 23.90 -11.40 3.46
C GLU A 232 24.65 -12.42 2.60
N ARG A 233 24.04 -13.57 2.33
CA ARG A 233 24.66 -14.63 1.53
C ARG A 233 25.03 -14.12 0.13
N ASP A 234 24.20 -13.27 -0.45
CA ASP A 234 24.43 -12.64 -1.76
C ASP A 234 25.58 -11.60 -1.75
N ASP A 235 26.09 -11.24 -0.56
CA ASP A 235 27.26 -10.38 -0.44
C ASP A 235 28.59 -11.15 -0.56
N PHE A 236 28.54 -12.47 -0.73
CA PHE A 236 29.70 -13.31 -1.00
C PHE A 236 29.58 -14.07 -2.33
N HIS A 237 30.68 -14.15 -3.09
CA HIS A 237 30.75 -14.99 -4.27
C HIS A 237 32.13 -15.65 -4.40
N SER A 238 32.16 -16.97 -4.59
CA SER A 238 33.43 -17.73 -4.69
C SER A 238 34.20 -17.44 -5.98
N ASP A 239 33.51 -17.36 -7.12
CA ASP A 239 34.08 -16.99 -8.42
C ASP A 239 33.39 -15.75 -9.01
N PRO A 240 33.70 -14.53 -8.51
CA PRO A 240 32.92 -13.34 -8.80
C PRO A 240 33.10 -12.85 -10.25
N PRO A 241 32.02 -12.41 -10.94
CA PRO A 241 32.17 -11.72 -12.22
C PRO A 241 32.93 -10.38 -12.04
N LYS A 242 33.49 -9.84 -13.13
CA LYS A 242 34.32 -8.61 -13.10
C LYS A 242 33.64 -7.39 -12.43
N LYS A 243 32.31 -7.30 -12.49
CA LYS A 243 31.52 -6.19 -11.91
C LYS A 243 30.97 -6.50 -10.51
N PHE A 244 31.50 -7.49 -9.81
CA PHE A 244 31.12 -7.80 -8.44
C PHE A 244 32.05 -7.09 -7.45
N PHE A 245 31.48 -6.20 -6.64
CA PHE A 245 32.22 -5.34 -5.70
C PHE A 245 32.10 -5.79 -4.24
N ARG A 246 31.56 -7.00 -4.00
CA ARG A 246 31.34 -7.55 -2.67
C ARG A 246 32.39 -8.62 -2.35
N LEU A 247 32.20 -9.34 -1.25
CA LEU A 247 33.22 -10.20 -0.67
C LEU A 247 33.50 -11.41 -1.58
N ALA A 248 34.77 -11.69 -1.81
CA ALA A 248 35.21 -12.86 -2.55
C ALA A 248 36.56 -13.32 -2.00
N PRO A 249 37.02 -14.55 -2.33
CA PRO A 249 38.31 -15.05 -1.87
C PRO A 249 39.45 -14.08 -2.19
N GLY A 250 40.21 -13.71 -1.17
CA GLY A 250 41.32 -12.76 -1.28
C GLY A 250 40.93 -11.30 -1.48
N ARG A 251 39.64 -10.96 -1.62
CA ARG A 251 39.17 -9.57 -1.73
C ARG A 251 38.84 -8.99 -0.37
N GLU A 252 39.09 -7.69 -0.26
CA GLU A 252 38.77 -6.86 0.89
C GLU A 252 37.48 -6.07 0.62
N VAL A 253 36.60 -5.97 1.61
CA VAL A 253 35.37 -5.16 1.56
C VAL A 253 35.13 -4.44 2.87
N ARG A 254 34.43 -3.31 2.79
CA ARG A 254 34.07 -2.51 3.97
C ARG A 254 32.77 -3.01 4.59
N LEU A 255 32.82 -3.36 5.87
CA LEU A 255 31.59 -3.49 6.66
C LEU A 255 31.06 -2.09 7.00
N ARG A 256 29.75 -1.90 6.82
CA ARG A 256 29.09 -0.60 7.00
C ARG A 256 29.39 -0.05 8.41
N CYS A 257 29.99 1.14 8.46
CA CYS A 257 30.37 1.85 9.70
C CYS A 257 31.41 1.13 10.59
N ALA A 258 32.02 0.03 10.11
CA ALA A 258 32.97 -0.77 10.86
C ALA A 258 34.33 -0.83 10.14
N TYR A 259 34.94 -2.02 10.08
CA TYR A 259 36.28 -2.25 9.55
C TYR A 259 36.25 -2.81 8.11
N PHE A 260 37.39 -2.75 7.44
CA PHE A 260 37.63 -3.60 6.27
C PHE A 260 37.86 -5.05 6.71
N ILE A 261 37.27 -5.99 5.97
CA ILE A 261 37.49 -7.44 6.13
C ILE A 261 37.97 -8.05 4.82
N LYS A 262 38.86 -9.02 4.90
CA LYS A 262 39.37 -9.81 3.78
C LYS A 262 39.05 -11.28 3.98
N CYS A 263 38.44 -11.91 2.98
CA CYS A 263 38.16 -13.35 3.02
C CYS A 263 39.45 -14.13 2.75
N VAL A 264 39.85 -14.96 3.72
CA VAL A 264 41.06 -15.80 3.67
C VAL A 264 40.74 -17.29 3.59
N GLY A 265 39.53 -17.70 3.97
CA GLY A 265 39.10 -19.09 3.90
C GLY A 265 37.59 -19.23 3.74
N ILE A 266 37.17 -20.38 3.22
CA ILE A 266 35.78 -20.76 3.04
C ILE A 266 35.60 -22.12 3.69
N VAL A 267 34.59 -22.26 4.54
CA VAL A 267 34.13 -23.55 5.04
C VAL A 267 32.89 -23.96 4.25
N ARG A 268 32.92 -25.19 3.77
CA ARG A 268 31.81 -25.79 3.02
C ARG A 268 31.24 -26.97 3.79
N ASP A 269 29.94 -27.18 3.63
CA ASP A 269 29.29 -28.39 4.11
C ASP A 269 29.81 -29.61 3.31
N PRO A 270 30.31 -30.66 3.98
CA PRO A 270 30.85 -31.84 3.29
C PRO A 270 29.83 -32.65 2.46
N LYS A 271 28.53 -32.47 2.72
CA LYS A 271 27.45 -33.21 2.03
C LYS A 271 26.84 -32.40 0.89
N THR A 272 26.66 -31.10 1.08
CA THR A 272 25.98 -30.24 0.09
C THR A 272 26.92 -29.37 -0.74
N ASP A 273 28.20 -29.28 -0.37
CA ASP A 273 29.20 -28.36 -0.92
C ASP A 273 28.83 -26.86 -0.77
N GLU A 274 27.77 -26.55 -0.02
CA GLU A 274 27.33 -25.18 0.22
C GLU A 274 28.27 -24.47 1.18
N VAL A 275 28.45 -23.16 0.96
CA VAL A 275 29.25 -22.32 1.84
C VAL A 275 28.49 -22.05 3.14
N THR A 276 29.06 -22.49 4.26
CA THR A 276 28.45 -22.39 5.59
C THR A 276 29.07 -21.28 6.43
N GLU A 277 30.37 -21.03 6.24
CA GLU A 277 31.12 -20.04 7.01
C GLU A 277 32.28 -19.46 6.19
N LEU A 278 32.55 -18.18 6.41
CA LEU A 278 33.71 -17.50 5.87
C LEU A 278 34.72 -17.21 6.97
N ARG A 279 35.99 -17.53 6.71
CA ARG A 279 37.11 -17.10 7.54
C ARG A 279 37.67 -15.82 6.95
N CYS A 280 37.67 -14.76 7.76
CA CYS A 280 38.11 -13.44 7.36
C CYS A 280 39.18 -12.90 8.31
N THR A 281 39.96 -11.93 7.85
CA THR A 281 40.77 -11.07 8.71
C THR A 281 40.29 -9.64 8.60
N TYR A 282 40.35 -8.86 9.68
CA TYR A 282 40.03 -7.43 9.66
C TYR A 282 41.29 -6.56 9.73
N ASP A 283 41.16 -5.31 9.28
CA ASP A 283 42.20 -4.28 9.43
C ASP A 283 41.86 -3.33 10.60
N PRO A 284 42.61 -3.37 11.71
CA PRO A 284 42.35 -2.51 12.88
C PRO A 284 42.47 -1.01 12.62
N ALA A 285 43.24 -0.60 11.61
CA ALA A 285 43.49 0.82 11.29
C ALA A 285 42.29 1.49 10.59
N THR A 286 41.25 0.73 10.26
CA THR A 286 40.20 1.13 9.32
C THR A 286 38.85 1.45 9.98
N ARG A 287 38.88 1.68 11.29
CA ARG A 287 37.69 1.93 12.11
C ARG A 287 36.90 3.15 11.61
N GLY A 288 35.57 3.03 11.57
CA GLY A 288 34.66 4.17 11.42
C GLY A 288 34.69 4.85 10.05
N GLY A 289 35.17 4.16 9.02
CA GLY A 289 35.19 4.70 7.64
C GLY A 289 36.47 5.44 7.25
N SER A 290 37.44 5.55 8.16
CA SER A 290 38.78 6.07 7.89
C SER A 290 39.61 5.00 7.16
N SER A 291 40.26 5.34 6.04
CA SER A 291 41.36 4.53 5.51
C SER A 291 42.59 5.43 5.45
N PRO A 292 43.55 5.30 6.39
CA PRO A 292 44.73 6.16 6.45
C PRO A 292 45.55 6.17 5.15
N ASP A 293 45.40 5.14 4.33
CA ASP A 293 46.07 4.89 3.05
C ASP A 293 45.18 5.12 1.82
N GLY A 294 43.96 5.62 1.98
CA GLY A 294 43.06 5.97 0.87
C GLY A 294 42.31 4.81 0.21
N ARG A 295 42.36 3.59 0.76
CA ARG A 295 41.50 2.47 0.28
C ARG A 295 40.01 2.82 0.45
N LYS A 296 39.21 2.46 -0.55
CA LYS A 296 37.76 2.69 -0.60
C LYS A 296 36.98 1.39 -0.63
#